data_AF-A0A4S2IU00-F1
#
_entry.id   AF-A0A4S2IU00-F1
#
_cell.length_a   1.000
_cell.length_b   1.000
_cell.length_c   1.000
_cell.angle_alpha   90.00
_cell.angle_beta   90.00
_cell.angle_gamma   90.00
#
_symmetry.space_group_name_H-M   'P 1'
#
loop_
_entity.id
_entity.type
_entity.pdbx_description
1 polymer ?
#
loop_
_entity_poly.entity_id
_entity_poly.type
_entity_poly.pdbx_seq_one_letter_code
_entity_poly.pdbx_strand_id
1 'polypeptide(L)'
;MLREVTATRYIEPLRSGGSVPGIVEADDLGTYVVKFTGSAQGHKALVAEVIVGELARALGLRFPELVLVHFDPAVAAAEPHQEVRELHSASAGLNLGMDCLPGARDLTPELARVFPVDPLEAGRVVWLDALTVNVDRTVHSSNLMVWPTLGTVPPRLWLIDHGAALVFHHRWDTTTPAKRYDFRHHALGQYGPDVRAADAELAPRVTEELLRAIAAEVPDAWLAEDAGFGTPDDVRDAYVGYLLARVRRSAEWLPTDFPSREQVAAEDAARAARTQAGRPDWLKQVPDLHGKPAVEHDGAIHLR
;
A
#
# COMPACT_ATOMS: atom_id res chain seq x y z
N MET A 1 19.03 6.24 10.95
CA MET A 1 18.83 4.93 11.58
C MET A 1 17.43 4.90 12.15
N LEU A 2 16.61 3.93 11.73
CA LEU A 2 15.30 3.68 12.30
C LEU A 2 15.46 3.38 13.78
N ARG A 3 14.52 3.90 14.56
CA ARG A 3 14.51 3.69 16.01
C ARG A 3 14.09 2.26 16.31
N GLU A 4 14.75 1.64 17.28
CA GLU A 4 14.37 0.32 17.78
C GLU A 4 13.49 0.46 19.02
N VAL A 5 12.48 -0.39 19.12
CA VAL A 5 11.57 -0.49 20.26
C VAL A 5 11.29 -1.96 20.58
N THR A 6 10.90 -2.24 21.82
CA THR A 6 10.49 -3.59 22.25
C THR A 6 8.98 -3.65 22.40
N ALA A 7 8.31 -4.58 21.72
CA ALA A 7 6.89 -4.81 21.93
C ALA A 7 6.64 -5.28 23.36
N THR A 8 5.79 -4.57 24.10
CA THR A 8 5.45 -4.89 25.50
C THR A 8 4.08 -5.53 25.61
N ARG A 9 3.16 -5.23 24.69
CA ARG A 9 1.81 -5.77 24.67
C ARG A 9 1.25 -5.82 23.26
N TYR A 10 0.67 -6.96 22.87
CA TYR A 10 -0.17 -7.07 21.69
C TYR A 10 -1.61 -6.65 22.02
N ILE A 11 -2.18 -5.74 21.24
CA ILE A 11 -3.53 -5.21 21.44
C ILE A 11 -4.54 -6.03 20.63
N GLU A 12 -4.43 -6.00 19.30
CA GLU A 12 -5.37 -6.67 18.40
C GLU A 12 -4.80 -6.82 16.98
N PRO A 13 -5.30 -7.80 16.20
CA PRO A 13 -5.00 -7.89 14.78
C PRO A 13 -5.82 -6.89 13.96
N LEU A 14 -5.19 -6.28 12.96
CA LEU A 14 -5.87 -5.56 11.90
C LEU A 14 -6.38 -6.54 10.85
N ARG A 15 -7.71 -6.64 10.73
CA ARG A 15 -8.39 -7.65 9.92
C ARG A 15 -8.56 -7.24 8.44
N SER A 16 -7.56 -6.58 7.86
CA SER A 16 -7.57 -6.15 6.47
C SER A 16 -6.41 -6.77 5.69
N GLY A 17 -6.72 -7.46 4.59
CA GLY A 17 -5.71 -8.05 3.70
C GLY A 17 -5.10 -9.37 4.22
N GLY A 18 -4.21 -9.96 3.41
CA GLY A 18 -3.61 -11.28 3.68
C GLY A 18 -2.40 -11.28 4.62
N SER A 19 -1.90 -10.13 5.06
CA SER A 19 -0.69 -10.02 5.91
C SER A 19 -0.96 -9.92 7.41
N VAL A 20 -2.22 -9.72 7.80
CA VAL A 20 -2.71 -9.66 9.20
C VAL A 20 -1.76 -8.87 10.14
N PRO A 21 -1.53 -7.57 9.88
CA PRO A 21 -0.71 -6.76 10.78
C PRO A 21 -1.35 -6.65 12.16
N GLY A 22 -0.56 -6.34 13.19
CA GLY A 22 -1.03 -6.27 14.58
C GLY A 22 -0.75 -4.91 15.21
N ILE A 23 -1.63 -4.44 16.10
CA ILE A 23 -1.36 -3.26 16.92
C ILE A 23 -0.62 -3.70 18.19
N VAL A 24 0.51 -3.06 18.50
CA VAL A 24 1.28 -3.29 19.72
C VAL A 24 1.54 -2.00 20.48
N GLU A 25 1.64 -2.10 21.80
CA GLU A 25 2.31 -1.09 22.64
C GLU A 25 3.78 -1.48 22.78
N ALA A 26 4.66 -0.49 22.88
CA ALA A 26 6.10 -0.70 23.05
C ALA A 26 6.66 -0.04 24.32
N ASP A 27 7.93 -0.30 24.61
CA ASP A 27 8.67 0.16 25.80
C ASP A 27 8.90 1.69 25.86
N ASP A 28 8.73 2.37 24.73
CA ASP A 28 8.78 3.83 24.59
C ASP A 28 7.43 4.52 24.83
N LEU A 29 6.40 3.77 25.25
CA LEU A 29 5.01 4.22 25.41
C LEU A 29 4.30 4.56 24.08
N GLY A 30 4.87 4.20 22.93
CA GLY A 30 4.25 4.32 21.62
C GLY A 30 3.30 3.17 21.28
N THR A 31 2.40 3.42 20.32
CA THR A 31 1.54 2.39 19.72
C THR A 31 1.89 2.25 18.25
N TYR A 32 2.13 1.01 17.80
CA TYR A 32 2.61 0.73 16.45
C TYR A 32 1.72 -0.30 15.75
N VAL A 33 1.49 -0.08 14.45
CA VAL A 33 1.02 -1.12 13.54
C VAL A 33 2.24 -1.91 13.08
N VAL A 34 2.32 -3.18 13.48
CA VAL A 34 3.43 -4.09 13.17
C VAL A 34 3.10 -4.93 11.96
N LYS A 35 3.98 -4.86 10.95
CA LYS A 35 4.03 -5.80 9.83
C LYS A 35 5.02 -6.91 10.16
N PHE A 36 4.49 -8.13 10.23
CA PHE A 36 5.23 -9.30 10.69
C PHE A 36 6.09 -9.93 9.57
N THR A 37 7.34 -10.29 9.89
CA THR A 37 8.30 -10.91 8.97
C THR A 37 7.85 -12.28 8.48
N GLY A 38 7.15 -13.04 9.32
CA GLY A 38 6.57 -14.35 8.98
C GLY A 38 5.33 -14.28 8.09
N SER A 39 4.89 -13.09 7.66
CA SER A 39 3.72 -12.95 6.79
C SER A 39 4.02 -13.47 5.37
N ALA A 40 2.96 -13.89 4.65
CA ALA A 40 3.09 -14.42 3.30
C ALA A 40 3.63 -13.40 2.26
N GLN A 41 3.65 -12.11 2.59
CA GLN A 41 4.23 -11.06 1.74
C GLN A 41 5.78 -11.08 1.75
N GLY A 42 6.38 -11.63 2.81
CA GLY A 42 7.82 -11.80 2.97
C GLY A 42 8.60 -10.50 3.14
N HIS A 43 9.92 -10.64 3.29
CA HIS A 43 10.82 -9.51 3.58
C HIS A 43 10.79 -8.41 2.50
N LYS A 44 10.59 -8.75 1.23
CA LYS A 44 10.54 -7.75 0.14
C LYS A 44 9.46 -6.68 0.35
N ALA A 45 8.32 -7.02 0.94
CA ALA A 45 7.29 -6.03 1.27
C ALA A 45 7.74 -5.08 2.39
N LEU A 46 8.46 -5.58 3.40
CA LEU A 46 9.03 -4.73 4.46
C LEU A 46 10.13 -3.82 3.92
N VAL A 47 10.99 -4.35 3.02
CA VAL A 47 12.01 -3.56 2.32
C VAL A 47 11.37 -2.44 1.50
N ALA A 48 10.29 -2.73 0.77
CA ALA A 48 9.55 -1.72 0.02
C ALA A 48 8.92 -0.66 0.94
N GLU A 49 8.36 -1.06 2.08
CA GLU A 49 7.82 -0.13 3.07
C GLU A 49 8.88 0.86 3.57
N VAL A 50 10.05 0.37 3.95
CA VAL A 50 11.15 1.21 4.44
C VAL A 50 11.64 2.15 3.34
N ILE A 51 11.98 1.61 2.15
CA ILE A 51 12.55 2.42 1.07
C ILE A 51 11.57 3.50 0.62
N VAL A 52 10.31 3.16 0.41
CA VAL A 52 9.32 4.10 -0.12
C VAL A 52 8.81 5.05 0.96
N GLY A 53 8.58 4.54 2.19
CA GLY A 53 8.12 5.35 3.32
C GLY A 53 9.14 6.41 3.73
N GLU A 54 10.41 6.04 3.90
CA GLU A 54 11.46 7.00 4.25
C GLU A 54 11.77 7.96 3.09
N LEU A 55 11.67 7.51 1.83
CA LEU A 55 11.73 8.41 0.68
C LEU A 55 10.58 9.41 0.69
N ALA A 56 9.35 8.98 0.98
CA ALA A 56 8.19 9.86 1.09
C ALA A 56 8.43 10.94 2.16
N ARG A 57 8.87 10.54 3.36
CA ARG A 57 9.19 11.45 4.48
C ARG A 57 10.29 12.44 4.09
N ALA A 58 11.39 11.98 3.50
CA ALA A 58 12.48 12.84 3.05
C ALA A 58 12.06 13.84 1.95
N LEU A 59 11.07 13.47 1.14
CA LEU A 59 10.46 14.33 0.14
C LEU A 59 9.36 15.25 0.70
N GLY A 60 9.05 15.16 2.00
CA GLY A 60 8.06 15.99 2.69
C GLY A 60 6.61 15.54 2.51
N LEU A 61 6.39 14.31 2.04
CA LEU A 61 5.08 13.65 2.08
C LEU A 61 4.81 13.12 3.48
N ARG A 62 3.54 13.07 3.87
CA ARG A 62 3.14 12.60 5.20
C ARG A 62 3.00 11.09 5.17
N PHE A 63 3.93 10.43 5.84
CA PHE A 63 3.94 8.99 6.04
C PHE A 63 4.30 8.76 7.52
N PRO A 64 3.61 7.86 8.25
CA PRO A 64 3.90 7.64 9.66
C PRO A 64 5.37 7.25 9.89
N GLU A 65 5.89 7.49 11.08
CA GLU A 65 7.26 7.08 11.40
C GLU A 65 7.38 5.56 11.37
N LEU A 66 8.49 5.05 10.82
CA LEU A 66 8.83 3.64 10.90
C LEU A 66 9.79 3.38 12.07
N VAL A 67 9.62 2.23 12.70
CA VAL A 67 10.48 1.72 13.77
C VAL A 67 10.78 0.26 13.53
N LEU A 68 11.89 -0.23 14.08
CA LEU A 68 12.18 -1.64 14.16
C LEU A 68 11.65 -2.17 15.50
N VAL A 69 10.81 -3.20 15.45
CA VAL A 69 10.13 -3.74 16.63
C VAL A 69 10.70 -5.10 16.98
N HIS A 70 11.31 -5.21 18.16
CA HIS A 70 11.64 -6.51 18.76
C HIS A 70 10.37 -7.14 19.32
N PHE A 71 9.94 -8.24 18.72
CA PHE A 71 8.70 -8.94 19.04
C PHE A 71 8.98 -10.31 19.66
N ASP A 72 8.55 -10.50 20.91
CA ASP A 72 8.47 -11.80 21.55
C ASP A 72 7.03 -12.33 21.43
N PRO A 73 6.78 -13.48 20.77
CA PRO A 73 5.44 -14.05 20.65
C PRO A 73 4.69 -14.24 21.98
N ALA A 74 5.40 -14.31 23.11
CA ALA A 74 4.81 -14.35 24.44
C ALA A 74 3.89 -13.16 24.75
N VAL A 75 4.16 -11.97 24.19
CA VAL A 75 3.31 -10.77 24.40
C VAL A 75 1.93 -10.90 23.72
N ALA A 76 1.79 -11.85 22.79
CA ALA A 76 0.57 -12.16 22.06
C ALA A 76 0.00 -13.55 22.39
N ALA A 77 0.39 -14.16 23.52
CA ALA A 77 0.00 -15.52 23.90
C ALA A 77 -1.52 -15.73 24.03
N ALA A 78 -2.28 -14.66 24.25
CA ALA A 78 -3.74 -14.69 24.37
C ALA A 78 -4.50 -14.67 23.02
N GLU A 79 -3.79 -14.60 21.87
CA GLU A 79 -4.41 -14.56 20.55
C GLU A 79 -5.25 -15.82 20.29
N PRO A 80 -6.59 -15.71 20.12
CA PRO A 80 -7.47 -16.86 19.96
C PRO A 80 -7.32 -17.58 18.62
N HIS A 81 -6.88 -16.88 17.56
CA HIS A 81 -6.82 -17.44 16.21
C HIS A 81 -5.49 -18.18 15.96
N GLN A 82 -5.58 -19.46 15.57
CA GLN A 82 -4.41 -20.30 15.35
C GLN A 82 -3.48 -19.76 14.26
N GLU A 83 -4.04 -19.35 13.13
CA GLU A 83 -3.28 -18.80 11.99
C GLU A 83 -2.45 -17.57 12.42
N VAL A 84 -3.00 -16.71 13.29
CA VAL A 84 -2.31 -15.53 13.81
C VAL A 84 -1.23 -15.92 14.81
N ARG A 85 -1.46 -16.93 15.67
CA ARG A 85 -0.41 -17.46 16.56
C ARG A 85 0.76 -18.08 15.79
N GLU A 86 0.48 -18.77 14.69
CA GLU A 86 1.50 -19.33 13.81
C GLU A 86 2.32 -18.22 13.15
N LEU A 87 1.65 -17.17 12.66
CA LEU A 87 2.31 -15.95 12.16
C LEU A 87 3.22 -15.32 13.23
N HIS A 88 2.70 -15.08 14.44
CA HIS A 88 3.47 -14.51 15.54
C HIS A 88 4.70 -15.37 15.86
N SER A 89 4.53 -16.69 15.95
CA SER A 89 5.62 -17.62 16.25
C SER A 89 6.71 -17.59 15.17
N ALA A 90 6.31 -17.50 13.89
CA ALA A 90 7.23 -17.35 12.76
C ALA A 90 7.91 -15.97 12.70
N SER A 91 7.41 -14.99 13.45
CA SER A 91 7.87 -13.60 13.42
C SER A 91 8.59 -13.19 14.70
N ALA A 92 9.10 -14.14 15.48
CA ALA A 92 9.91 -13.84 16.66
C ALA A 92 11.18 -13.05 16.27
N GLY A 93 11.47 -11.98 17.01
CA GLY A 93 12.61 -11.09 16.74
C GLY A 93 12.20 -9.80 16.02
N LEU A 94 13.00 -9.37 15.06
CA LEU A 94 12.90 -8.04 14.47
C LEU A 94 11.80 -7.95 13.41
N ASN A 95 10.87 -7.01 13.58
CA ASN A 95 9.76 -6.72 12.67
C ASN A 95 9.71 -5.23 12.33
N LEU A 96 8.84 -4.84 11.40
CA LEU A 96 8.63 -3.44 11.04
C LEU A 96 7.40 -2.88 11.75
N GLY A 97 7.58 -1.83 12.53
CA GLY A 97 6.51 -1.04 13.12
C GLY A 97 6.29 0.26 12.35
N MET A 98 5.05 0.69 12.26
CA MET A 98 4.63 1.97 11.73
C MET A 98 3.80 2.69 12.80
N ASP A 99 4.08 3.96 13.05
CA ASP A 99 3.35 4.75 14.05
C ASP A 99 1.83 4.69 13.81
N CYS A 100 1.08 4.32 14.85
CA CYS A 100 -0.35 4.14 14.75
C CYS A 100 -1.05 5.50 14.86
N LEU A 101 -1.67 5.97 13.78
CA LEU A 101 -2.39 7.25 13.74
C LEU A 101 -3.80 7.14 14.38
N PRO A 102 -4.02 7.53 15.65
CA PRO A 102 -5.29 7.22 16.32
C PRO A 102 -6.42 8.05 15.73
N GLY A 103 -7.54 7.38 15.40
CA GLY A 103 -8.70 8.01 14.78
C GLY A 103 -8.52 8.40 13.31
N ALA A 104 -7.42 7.97 12.66
CA ALA A 104 -7.29 8.11 11.22
C ALA A 104 -8.42 7.36 10.50
N ARG A 105 -8.81 7.86 9.33
CA ARG A 105 -9.86 7.24 8.49
C ARG A 105 -9.30 7.00 7.10
N ASP A 106 -9.60 5.84 6.54
CA ASP A 106 -9.23 5.53 5.16
C ASP A 106 -9.86 6.54 4.19
N LEU A 107 -9.09 6.94 3.18
CA LEU A 107 -9.60 7.71 2.06
C LEU A 107 -10.38 6.78 1.13
N THR A 108 -11.64 6.50 1.49
CA THR A 108 -12.56 5.74 0.65
C THR A 108 -13.04 6.56 -0.56
N PRO A 109 -13.57 5.92 -1.62
CA PRO A 109 -14.17 6.64 -2.75
C PRO A 109 -15.21 7.68 -2.35
N GLU A 110 -15.99 7.42 -1.30
CA GLU A 110 -17.02 8.31 -0.77
C GLU A 110 -16.40 9.52 -0.08
N LEU A 111 -15.41 9.29 0.81
CA LEU A 111 -14.71 10.37 1.49
C LEU A 111 -13.95 11.25 0.50
N ALA A 112 -13.35 10.64 -0.52
CA ALA A 112 -12.63 11.33 -1.57
C ALA A 112 -13.53 12.24 -2.45
N ARG A 113 -14.87 12.13 -2.36
CA ARG A 113 -15.80 13.08 -3.02
C ARG A 113 -15.84 14.44 -2.34
N VAL A 114 -15.57 14.48 -1.04
CA VAL A 114 -15.76 15.67 -0.21
C VAL A 114 -14.46 16.16 0.41
N PHE A 115 -13.45 15.29 0.52
CA PHE A 115 -12.14 15.65 1.04
C PHE A 115 -11.30 16.34 -0.05
N PRO A 116 -10.95 17.63 0.11
CA PRO A 116 -10.17 18.34 -0.89
C PRO A 116 -8.70 17.90 -0.82
N VAL A 117 -8.12 17.61 -1.99
CA VAL A 117 -6.68 17.40 -2.17
C VAL A 117 -6.24 18.38 -3.24
N ASP A 118 -5.20 19.15 -2.94
CA ASP A 118 -4.61 20.10 -3.88
C ASP A 118 -3.97 19.36 -5.09
N PRO A 119 -4.10 19.85 -6.33
CA PRO A 119 -3.51 19.22 -7.51
C PRO A 119 -2.01 18.93 -7.39
N LEU A 120 -1.22 19.80 -6.76
CA LEU A 120 0.20 19.56 -6.54
C LEU A 120 0.43 18.49 -5.45
N GLU A 121 -0.35 18.50 -4.37
CA GLU A 121 -0.30 17.44 -3.35
C GLU A 121 -0.62 16.06 -3.96
N ALA A 122 -1.67 15.97 -4.78
CA ALA A 122 -2.00 14.77 -5.53
C ALA A 122 -0.88 14.39 -6.53
N GLY A 123 -0.32 15.38 -7.23
CA GLY A 123 0.80 15.21 -8.14
C GLY A 123 2.03 14.60 -7.48
N ARG A 124 2.38 15.04 -6.27
CA ARG A 124 3.53 14.53 -5.50
C ARG A 124 3.37 13.08 -5.07
N VAL A 125 2.16 12.67 -4.66
CA VAL A 125 1.88 11.27 -4.32
C VAL A 125 1.95 10.39 -5.56
N VAL A 126 1.27 10.77 -6.65
CA VAL A 126 1.30 10.04 -7.92
C VAL A 126 2.73 9.94 -8.47
N TRP A 127 3.51 11.01 -8.34
CA TRP A 127 4.91 11.04 -8.75
C TRP A 127 5.75 10.05 -7.95
N LEU A 128 5.59 10.01 -6.62
CA LEU A 128 6.29 9.03 -5.77
C LEU A 128 5.92 7.60 -6.17
N ASP A 129 4.64 7.32 -6.34
CA ASP A 129 4.16 5.99 -6.73
C ASP A 129 4.68 5.61 -8.13
N ALA A 130 4.79 6.55 -9.07
CA ALA A 130 5.36 6.30 -10.39
C ALA A 130 6.89 6.08 -10.37
N LEU A 131 7.62 6.83 -9.54
CA LEU A 131 9.06 6.61 -9.30
C LEU A 131 9.29 5.22 -8.69
N THR A 132 8.51 4.85 -7.70
CA THR A 132 8.66 3.60 -6.94
C THR A 132 7.89 2.43 -7.52
N VAL A 133 7.18 2.61 -8.64
CA VAL A 133 6.39 1.55 -9.29
C VAL A 133 5.33 0.95 -8.35
N ASN A 134 4.66 1.81 -7.59
CA ASN A 134 3.53 1.43 -6.75
C ASN A 134 2.21 1.54 -7.54
N VAL A 135 1.86 0.48 -8.26
CA VAL A 135 0.62 0.42 -9.05
C VAL A 135 -0.61 -0.01 -8.24
N ASP A 136 -0.44 -0.35 -6.96
CA ASP A 136 -1.50 -0.86 -6.09
C ASP A 136 -2.38 0.26 -5.51
N ARG A 137 -1.89 1.52 -5.53
CA ARG A 137 -2.62 2.70 -5.06
C ARG A 137 -3.79 3.05 -5.98
N THR A 138 -4.91 2.39 -5.80
CA THR A 138 -6.09 2.47 -6.67
C THR A 138 -7.30 3.05 -5.96
N VAL A 139 -8.35 3.38 -6.71
CA VAL A 139 -9.62 3.85 -6.13
C VAL A 139 -10.24 2.85 -5.14
N HIS A 140 -9.98 1.54 -5.27
CA HIS A 140 -10.53 0.50 -4.40
C HIS A 140 -9.61 0.12 -3.25
N SER A 141 -8.30 0.37 -3.39
CA SER A 141 -7.27 0.14 -2.38
C SER A 141 -6.38 1.38 -2.36
N SER A 142 -6.85 2.44 -1.70
CA SER A 142 -6.18 3.73 -1.78
C SER A 142 -4.91 3.78 -0.96
N ASN A 143 -4.77 2.94 0.09
CA ASN A 143 -3.65 2.96 1.04
C ASN A 143 -3.32 4.39 1.51
N LEU A 144 -4.34 5.23 1.61
CA LEU A 144 -4.27 6.63 2.00
C LEU A 144 -5.22 6.84 3.17
N MET A 145 -4.80 7.66 4.13
CA MET A 145 -5.62 8.01 5.29
C MET A 145 -5.78 9.52 5.41
N VAL A 146 -6.84 9.91 6.11
CA VAL A 146 -7.10 11.28 6.54
C VAL A 146 -6.89 11.37 8.05
N TRP A 147 -5.97 12.23 8.48
CA TRP A 147 -5.63 12.42 9.90
C TRP A 147 -5.08 13.83 10.19
N PRO A 148 -5.37 14.42 11.36
CA PRO A 148 -6.30 13.93 12.39
C PRO A 148 -7.76 14.26 12.07
N THR A 149 -8.68 13.49 12.63
CA THR A 149 -10.14 13.62 12.35
C THR A 149 -10.96 14.20 13.49
N LEU A 150 -10.35 14.41 14.66
CA LEU A 150 -11.02 14.91 15.87
C LEU A 150 -11.27 16.43 15.89
N GLY A 151 -11.02 17.13 14.78
CA GLY A 151 -11.40 18.54 14.57
C GLY A 151 -10.56 19.58 15.31
N THR A 152 -9.50 19.17 16.02
CA THR A 152 -8.58 20.08 16.72
C THR A 152 -7.62 20.80 15.77
N VAL A 153 -7.28 20.17 14.64
CA VAL A 153 -6.53 20.75 13.53
C VAL A 153 -7.10 20.24 12.20
N PRO A 154 -6.87 20.96 11.08
CA PRO A 154 -7.36 20.52 9.78
C PRO A 154 -6.83 19.12 9.41
N PRO A 155 -7.71 18.21 8.95
CA PRO A 155 -7.29 16.89 8.49
C PRO A 155 -6.35 17.00 7.29
N ARG A 156 -5.35 16.13 7.23
CA ARG A 156 -4.38 16.03 6.13
C ARG A 156 -4.40 14.64 5.53
N LEU A 157 -3.95 14.55 4.28
CA LEU A 157 -3.71 13.28 3.61
C LEU A 157 -2.39 12.65 4.09
N TRP A 158 -2.42 11.37 4.40
CA TRP A 158 -1.30 10.53 4.82
C TRP A 158 -1.21 9.29 3.93
N LEU A 159 0.02 8.91 3.59
CA LEU A 159 0.33 7.68 2.87
C LEU A 159 0.54 6.57 3.89
N ILE A 160 0.06 5.38 3.56
CA ILE A 160 0.39 4.14 4.24
C ILE A 160 0.63 3.05 3.19
N ASP A 161 1.13 1.91 3.66
CA ASP A 161 1.20 0.64 2.94
C ASP A 161 1.79 0.72 1.52
N HIS A 162 3.12 0.72 1.49
CA HIS A 162 3.95 0.64 0.30
C HIS A 162 4.50 -0.77 0.05
N GLY A 163 3.99 -1.80 0.74
CA GLY A 163 4.50 -3.18 0.62
C GLY A 163 4.37 -3.78 -0.78
N ALA A 164 3.46 -3.25 -1.62
CA ALA A 164 3.28 -3.63 -3.02
C ALA A 164 4.04 -2.74 -4.02
N ALA A 165 4.82 -1.76 -3.53
CA ALA A 165 5.68 -0.93 -4.36
C ALA A 165 6.95 -1.69 -4.79
N LEU A 166 7.78 -1.01 -5.57
CA LEU A 166 9.06 -1.51 -6.08
C LEU A 166 8.91 -2.82 -6.87
N VAL A 167 7.81 -3.02 -7.60
CA VAL A 167 7.48 -4.26 -8.35
C VAL A 167 8.66 -4.84 -9.15
N PHE A 168 9.59 -3.99 -9.59
CA PHE A 168 10.83 -4.40 -10.25
C PHE A 168 11.74 -5.33 -9.42
N HIS A 169 11.72 -5.26 -8.08
CA HIS A 169 12.58 -6.06 -7.19
C HIS A 169 12.22 -7.55 -7.15
N HIS A 170 11.11 -7.95 -7.77
CA HIS A 170 10.77 -9.35 -7.98
C HIS A 170 11.42 -9.90 -9.26
N ARG A 171 11.84 -9.02 -10.19
CA ARG A 171 12.44 -9.38 -11.48
C ARG A 171 13.35 -8.26 -12.02
N TRP A 172 14.50 -8.06 -11.38
CA TRP A 172 15.48 -7.03 -11.71
C TRP A 172 15.83 -6.96 -13.21
N ASP A 173 16.04 -8.11 -13.86
CA ASP A 173 16.48 -8.18 -15.26
C ASP A 173 15.40 -7.87 -16.31
N THR A 174 14.13 -7.80 -15.90
CA THR A 174 12.99 -7.76 -16.85
C THR A 174 12.35 -6.38 -17.01
N THR A 175 12.91 -5.37 -16.34
CA THR A 175 12.33 -4.04 -16.29
C THR A 175 13.40 -2.98 -16.41
N THR A 176 13.10 -1.96 -17.20
CA THR A 176 14.02 -0.85 -17.42
C THR A 176 13.59 0.34 -16.58
N PRO A 177 14.54 1.17 -16.07
CA PRO A 177 14.21 2.37 -15.31
C PRO A 177 13.29 3.37 -16.05
N ALA A 178 13.22 3.35 -17.38
CA ALA A 178 12.30 4.20 -18.16
C ALA A 178 10.91 3.59 -18.41
N LYS A 179 10.66 2.36 -17.96
CA LYS A 179 9.37 1.72 -18.20
C LYS A 179 8.22 2.57 -17.65
N ARG A 180 7.23 2.84 -18.51
CA ARG A 180 5.95 3.46 -18.13
C ARG A 180 5.03 2.41 -17.51
N TYR A 181 4.31 2.80 -16.49
CA TYR A 181 3.26 1.99 -15.86
C TYR A 181 1.93 2.74 -15.97
N ASP A 182 0.83 1.98 -15.98
CA ASP A 182 -0.51 2.55 -16.10
C ASP A 182 -1.00 3.04 -14.72
N PHE A 183 -1.24 4.35 -14.61
CA PHE A 183 -1.74 5.01 -13.40
C PHE A 183 -3.14 5.62 -13.60
N ARG A 184 -3.85 5.26 -14.68
CA ARG A 184 -5.17 5.84 -14.99
C ARG A 184 -6.22 5.61 -13.89
N HIS A 185 -6.09 4.52 -13.14
CA HIS A 185 -6.99 4.16 -12.04
C HIS A 185 -6.45 4.54 -10.64
N HIS A 186 -5.46 5.43 -10.59
CA HIS A 186 -4.85 5.86 -9.34
C HIS A 186 -5.88 6.55 -8.43
N ALA A 187 -5.84 6.29 -7.12
CA ALA A 187 -6.80 6.81 -6.14
C ALA A 187 -6.98 8.34 -6.18
N LEU A 188 -5.90 9.04 -6.54
CA LEU A 188 -5.86 10.50 -6.61
C LEU A 188 -6.08 11.08 -8.02
N GLY A 189 -6.35 10.26 -9.04
CA GLY A 189 -6.50 10.74 -10.44
C GLY A 189 -7.59 11.81 -10.60
N GLN A 190 -8.68 11.68 -9.84
CA GLN A 190 -9.82 12.61 -9.84
C GLN A 190 -9.49 14.03 -9.36
N TYR A 191 -8.35 14.23 -8.70
CA TYR A 191 -7.92 15.53 -8.18
C TYR A 191 -7.12 16.34 -9.20
N GLY A 192 -6.98 15.84 -10.44
CA GLY A 192 -6.21 16.50 -11.50
C GLY A 192 -4.73 16.68 -11.12
N PRO A 193 -4.01 15.59 -10.77
CA PRO A 193 -2.66 15.66 -10.22
C PRO A 193 -1.67 16.39 -11.16
N ASP A 194 -1.02 17.44 -10.66
CA ASP A 194 0.04 18.16 -11.38
C ASP A 194 1.39 17.46 -11.22
N VAL A 195 1.54 16.34 -11.93
CA VAL A 195 2.77 15.52 -11.87
C VAL A 195 4.00 16.22 -12.45
N ARG A 196 3.83 17.24 -13.30
CA ARG A 196 4.96 17.97 -13.90
C ARG A 196 5.55 18.96 -12.90
N ALA A 197 4.68 19.68 -12.18
CA ALA A 197 5.13 20.52 -11.08
C ALA A 197 5.77 19.68 -9.96
N ALA A 198 5.18 18.52 -9.64
CA ALA A 198 5.76 17.58 -8.70
C ALA A 198 7.14 17.07 -9.13
N ASP A 199 7.33 16.72 -10.41
CA ASP A 199 8.63 16.28 -10.94
C ASP A 199 9.70 17.37 -10.81
N ALA A 200 9.36 18.60 -11.18
CA ALA A 200 10.26 19.74 -11.05
C ALA A 200 10.67 20.00 -9.59
N GLU A 201 9.77 19.76 -8.62
CA GLU A 201 10.05 19.92 -7.19
C GLU A 201 10.86 18.74 -6.61
N LEU A 202 10.48 17.50 -6.94
CA LEU A 202 10.93 16.32 -6.23
C LEU A 202 12.12 15.61 -6.88
N ALA A 203 12.20 15.57 -8.22
CA ALA A 203 13.28 14.85 -8.90
C ALA A 203 14.69 15.31 -8.50
N PRO A 204 14.98 16.63 -8.37
CA PRO A 204 16.30 17.10 -7.94
C PRO A 204 16.67 16.72 -6.50
N ARG A 205 15.68 16.37 -5.67
CA ARG A 205 15.89 16.00 -4.26
C ARG A 205 16.23 14.51 -4.09
N VAL A 206 15.98 13.68 -5.09
CA VAL A 206 16.33 12.24 -5.07
C VAL A 206 17.77 12.07 -5.52
N THR A 207 18.69 12.27 -4.57
CA THR A 207 20.14 12.12 -4.79
C THR A 207 20.60 10.71 -4.46
N GLU A 208 21.80 10.33 -4.94
CA GLU A 208 22.43 9.07 -4.56
C GLU A 208 22.66 9.00 -3.04
N GLU A 209 23.10 10.10 -2.42
CA GLU A 209 23.32 10.19 -0.98
C GLU A 209 22.05 9.91 -0.19
N LEU A 210 20.92 10.52 -0.59
CA LEU A 210 19.62 10.28 0.04
C LEU A 210 19.22 8.80 -0.09
N LEU A 211 19.32 8.24 -1.29
CA LEU A 211 18.94 6.85 -1.54
C LEU A 211 19.83 5.86 -0.76
N ARG A 212 21.13 6.13 -0.65
CA ARG A 212 22.06 5.32 0.16
C ARG A 212 21.72 5.38 1.64
N ALA A 213 21.42 6.57 2.16
CA ALA A 213 21.00 6.74 3.55
C ALA A 213 19.73 5.92 3.83
N ILE A 214 18.73 6.00 2.96
CA ILE A 214 17.47 5.22 3.08
C ILE A 214 17.73 3.72 2.96
N ALA A 215 18.52 3.27 1.98
CA ALA A 215 18.80 1.84 1.80
C ALA A 215 19.56 1.23 2.99
N ALA A 216 20.37 2.03 3.70
CA ALA A 216 21.07 1.62 4.92
C ALA A 216 20.12 1.40 6.11
N GLU A 217 18.89 1.94 6.07
CA GLU A 217 17.87 1.72 7.09
C GLU A 217 17.28 0.30 7.06
N VAL A 218 17.42 -0.41 5.94
CA VAL A 218 16.89 -1.76 5.77
C VAL A 218 17.82 -2.75 6.47
N PRO A 219 17.34 -3.59 7.41
CA PRO A 219 18.13 -4.62 8.06
C PRO A 219 18.73 -5.64 7.08
N ASP A 220 19.98 -6.05 7.32
CA ASP A 220 20.68 -7.06 6.51
C ASP A 220 19.90 -8.38 6.40
N ALA A 221 19.26 -8.80 7.50
CA ALA A 221 18.48 -10.03 7.56
C ALA A 221 17.33 -10.07 6.54
N TRP A 222 16.77 -8.91 6.17
CA TRP A 222 15.67 -8.81 5.20
C TRP A 222 16.17 -8.80 3.76
N LEU A 223 17.47 -8.60 3.54
CA LEU A 223 18.12 -8.57 2.23
C LEU A 223 18.84 -9.89 1.90
N ALA A 224 19.19 -10.68 2.92
CA ALA A 224 19.99 -11.90 2.78
C ALA A 224 19.35 -13.01 1.92
N GLU A 225 18.03 -12.99 1.74
CA GLU A 225 17.29 -14.00 0.99
C GLU A 225 17.18 -13.71 -0.52
N ASP A 226 17.69 -12.57 -1.00
CA ASP A 226 17.61 -12.23 -2.43
C ASP A 226 18.68 -13.00 -3.24
N ALA A 227 18.32 -14.22 -3.66
CA ALA A 227 19.19 -15.19 -4.33
C ALA A 227 19.90 -14.70 -5.62
N GLY A 228 19.55 -13.52 -6.12
CA GLY A 228 20.22 -12.85 -7.25
C GLY A 228 21.44 -12.03 -6.87
N PHE A 229 21.72 -11.83 -5.58
CA PHE A 229 22.80 -10.96 -5.09
C PHE A 229 23.75 -11.71 -4.14
N GLY A 230 25.00 -11.24 -4.07
CA GLY A 230 26.03 -11.85 -3.22
C GLY A 230 25.95 -11.41 -1.76
N THR A 231 25.62 -10.14 -1.53
CA THR A 231 25.59 -9.52 -0.20
C THR A 231 24.41 -8.55 -0.04
N PRO A 232 23.98 -8.23 1.19
CA PRO A 232 23.00 -7.17 1.43
C PRO A 232 23.37 -5.82 0.79
N ASP A 233 24.66 -5.47 0.77
CA ASP A 233 25.12 -4.22 0.16
C ASP A 233 24.94 -4.21 -1.37
N ASP A 234 25.13 -5.36 -2.04
CA ASP A 234 24.83 -5.48 -3.48
C ASP A 234 23.34 -5.23 -3.76
N VAL A 235 22.44 -5.68 -2.87
CA VAL A 235 21.00 -5.44 -2.99
C VAL A 235 20.68 -3.95 -2.80
N ARG A 236 21.31 -3.30 -1.81
CA ARG A 236 21.16 -1.85 -1.58
C ARG A 236 21.62 -1.06 -2.80
N ASP A 237 22.79 -1.39 -3.35
CA ASP A 237 23.32 -0.78 -4.56
C ASP A 237 22.38 -0.96 -5.77
N ALA A 238 21.71 -2.11 -5.88
CA ALA A 238 20.71 -2.34 -6.92
C ALA A 238 19.49 -1.42 -6.77
N TYR A 239 18.94 -1.26 -5.56
CA TYR A 239 17.84 -0.31 -5.31
C TYR A 239 18.25 1.14 -5.61
N VAL A 240 19.40 1.56 -5.09
CA VAL A 240 19.96 2.91 -5.32
C VAL A 240 20.16 3.16 -6.81
N GLY A 241 20.82 2.23 -7.51
CA GLY A 241 21.08 2.33 -8.94
C GLY A 241 19.81 2.41 -9.78
N TYR A 242 18.82 1.57 -9.48
CA TYR A 242 17.55 1.56 -10.21
C TYR A 242 16.76 2.86 -10.01
N LEU A 243 16.56 3.29 -8.76
CA LEU A 243 15.79 4.50 -8.44
C LEU A 243 16.48 5.76 -8.97
N LEU A 244 17.80 5.84 -8.85
CA LEU A 244 18.59 6.95 -9.39
C LEU A 244 18.53 7.02 -10.93
N ALA A 245 18.63 5.87 -11.60
CA ALA A 245 18.49 5.79 -13.05
C ALA A 245 17.06 6.15 -13.49
N ARG A 246 16.05 5.76 -12.70
CA ARG A 246 14.64 6.04 -12.98
C ARG A 246 14.33 7.51 -12.82
N VAL A 247 14.71 8.15 -11.72
CA VAL A 247 14.41 9.58 -11.49
C VAL A 247 15.07 10.48 -12.56
N ARG A 248 16.27 10.14 -13.02
CA ARG A 248 16.95 10.85 -14.13
C ARG A 248 16.21 10.77 -15.46
N ARG A 249 15.29 9.81 -15.61
CA ARG A 249 14.48 9.56 -16.81
C ARG A 249 13.01 9.89 -16.58
N SER A 250 12.68 10.73 -15.59
CA SER A 250 11.29 11.05 -15.23
C SER A 250 10.42 11.45 -16.42
N ALA A 251 10.92 12.32 -17.29
CA ALA A 251 10.25 12.73 -18.53
C ALA A 251 9.78 11.56 -19.41
N GLU A 252 10.45 10.41 -19.34
CA GLU A 252 10.12 9.21 -20.11
C GLU A 252 9.05 8.33 -19.48
N TRP A 253 8.66 8.53 -18.21
CA TRP A 253 7.66 7.67 -17.55
C TRP A 253 6.59 8.39 -16.75
N LEU A 254 6.67 9.72 -16.58
CA LEU A 254 5.64 10.48 -15.87
C LEU A 254 4.23 10.15 -16.41
N PRO A 255 3.29 9.77 -15.54
CA PRO A 255 1.91 9.52 -15.93
C PRO A 255 1.21 10.86 -16.13
N THR A 256 0.69 11.11 -17.34
CA THR A 256 0.01 12.38 -17.67
C THR A 256 -1.47 12.20 -18.01
N ASP A 257 -1.97 10.96 -17.97
CA ASP A 257 -3.33 10.62 -18.33
C ASP A 257 -4.09 10.16 -17.09
N PHE A 258 -5.05 10.98 -16.68
CA PHE A 258 -5.93 10.74 -15.54
C PHE A 258 -7.37 10.92 -16.01
N PRO A 259 -8.03 9.84 -16.47
CA PRO A 259 -9.41 9.91 -16.92
C PRO A 259 -10.32 10.44 -15.80
N SER A 260 -11.33 11.20 -16.20
CA SER A 260 -12.37 11.66 -15.30
C SER A 260 -13.12 10.48 -14.69
N ARG A 261 -13.83 10.71 -13.58
CA ARG A 261 -14.67 9.67 -12.95
C ARG A 261 -15.68 9.06 -13.92
N GLU A 262 -16.27 9.87 -14.79
CA GLU A 262 -17.23 9.40 -15.80
C GLU A 262 -16.55 8.48 -16.82
N GLN A 263 -15.33 8.83 -17.22
CA GLN A 263 -14.53 8.02 -18.13
C GLN A 263 -14.12 6.68 -17.48
N VAL A 264 -13.65 6.71 -16.23
CA VAL A 264 -13.31 5.49 -15.47
C VAL A 264 -14.54 4.60 -15.28
N ALA A 265 -15.67 5.16 -14.85
CA ALA A 265 -16.91 4.41 -14.66
C ALA A 265 -17.43 3.79 -15.97
N ALA A 266 -17.31 4.51 -17.09
CA ALA A 266 -17.67 3.99 -18.41
C ALA A 266 -16.73 2.85 -18.85
N GLU A 267 -15.42 2.99 -18.61
CA GLU A 267 -14.43 1.94 -18.90
C GLU A 267 -14.68 0.67 -18.07
N ASP A 268 -14.99 0.83 -16.78
CA ASP A 268 -15.28 -0.29 -15.87
C ASP A 268 -16.59 -0.98 -16.23
N ALA A 269 -17.65 -0.22 -16.55
CA ALA A 269 -18.90 -0.77 -17.05
C ALA A 269 -18.69 -1.55 -18.37
N ALA A 270 -17.89 -1.01 -19.29
CA ALA A 270 -17.52 -1.70 -20.52
C ALA A 270 -16.68 -2.96 -20.27
N ARG A 271 -15.75 -2.93 -19.30
CA ARG A 271 -14.95 -4.10 -18.90
C ARG A 271 -15.83 -5.17 -18.28
N ALA A 272 -16.70 -4.82 -17.35
CA ALA A 272 -17.66 -5.73 -16.74
C ALA A 272 -18.59 -6.37 -17.78
N ALA A 273 -19.10 -5.57 -18.73
CA ALA A 273 -19.92 -6.07 -19.84
C ALA A 273 -19.14 -7.05 -20.74
N ARG A 274 -17.87 -6.76 -21.08
CA ARG A 274 -17.02 -7.69 -21.85
C ARG A 274 -16.75 -8.99 -21.09
N THR A 275 -16.42 -8.90 -19.81
CA THR A 275 -16.23 -10.08 -18.95
C THR A 275 -17.51 -10.91 -18.87
N GLN A 276 -18.67 -10.28 -18.71
CA GLN A 276 -19.96 -10.97 -18.68
C GLN A 276 -20.31 -11.62 -20.04
N ALA A 277 -20.02 -10.94 -21.16
CA ALA A 277 -20.24 -11.49 -22.49
C ALA A 277 -19.36 -12.70 -22.79
N GLY A 278 -18.10 -12.68 -22.32
CA GLY A 278 -17.12 -13.75 -22.49
C GLY A 278 -17.25 -14.93 -21.51
N ARG A 279 -18.14 -14.85 -20.51
CA ARG A 279 -18.42 -15.99 -19.62
C ARG A 279 -19.06 -17.15 -20.40
N PRO A 280 -18.85 -18.42 -20.00
CA PRO A 280 -19.67 -19.53 -20.46
C PRO A 280 -21.14 -19.35 -20.02
N ASP A 281 -22.11 -19.80 -20.80
CA ASP A 281 -23.54 -19.53 -20.55
C ASP A 281 -24.03 -20.04 -19.17
N TRP A 282 -23.47 -21.14 -18.67
CA TRP A 282 -23.76 -21.68 -17.33
C TRP A 282 -23.26 -20.80 -16.16
N LEU A 283 -22.41 -19.81 -16.44
CA LEU A 283 -21.86 -18.85 -15.47
C LEU A 283 -22.45 -17.43 -15.66
N LYS A 284 -23.24 -17.21 -16.72
CA LYS A 284 -23.95 -15.95 -16.98
C LYS A 284 -25.24 -15.85 -16.16
N GLN A 285 -25.84 -16.98 -15.82
CA GLN A 285 -26.99 -17.07 -14.92
C GLN A 285 -26.51 -17.71 -13.62
N VAL A 286 -26.11 -16.90 -12.64
CA VAL A 286 -26.02 -17.38 -11.25
C VAL A 286 -27.46 -17.50 -10.78
N PRO A 287 -27.99 -18.71 -10.49
CA PRO A 287 -29.30 -18.84 -9.89
C PRO A 287 -29.26 -18.14 -8.53
N ASP A 288 -30.26 -17.31 -8.24
CA ASP A 288 -30.44 -16.76 -6.91
C ASP A 288 -30.70 -17.91 -5.92
N LEU A 289 -29.66 -18.41 -5.26
CA LEU A 289 -29.74 -19.48 -4.27
C LEU A 289 -30.41 -19.03 -2.96
N HIS A 290 -30.82 -17.76 -2.87
CA HIS A 290 -31.59 -17.21 -1.73
C HIS A 290 -32.90 -16.52 -2.13
N GLY A 291 -33.34 -16.66 -3.38
CA GLY A 291 -34.60 -16.15 -3.88
C GLY A 291 -35.73 -17.14 -3.61
N LYS A 292 -36.66 -16.77 -2.73
CA LYS A 292 -37.96 -17.46 -2.58
C LYS A 292 -38.57 -17.66 -3.97
N PRO A 293 -39.15 -18.84 -4.29
CA PRO A 293 -39.77 -19.03 -5.59
C PRO A 293 -40.85 -17.97 -5.80
N ALA A 294 -40.88 -17.40 -7.00
CA ALA A 294 -41.99 -16.57 -7.43
C ALA A 294 -43.27 -17.40 -7.29
N VAL A 295 -44.20 -16.92 -6.46
CA VAL A 295 -45.54 -17.46 -6.40
C VAL A 295 -46.19 -17.16 -7.75
N GLU A 296 -46.25 -18.15 -8.63
CA GLU A 296 -47.22 -18.15 -9.71
C GLU A 296 -48.60 -18.18 -9.05
N HIS A 297 -49.27 -17.03 -9.06
CA HIS A 297 -50.69 -16.94 -8.77
C HIS A 297 -51.44 -17.58 -9.93
N ASP A 298 -51.52 -18.91 -9.94
CA ASP A 298 -52.47 -19.61 -10.79
C ASP A 298 -53.84 -19.51 -10.10
N GLY A 299 -54.78 -18.85 -10.77
CA GLY A 299 -56.02 -18.29 -10.23
C GLY A 299 -57.08 -19.31 -9.76
N ALA A 300 -56.71 -20.34 -9.00
CA ALA A 300 -57.63 -21.31 -8.42
C ALA A 300 -58.02 -20.90 -6.98
N ILE A 301 -59.19 -20.29 -6.85
CA ILE A 301 -59.90 -20.16 -5.57
C ILE A 301 -60.34 -21.57 -5.14
N HIS A 302 -59.77 -22.08 -4.05
CA HIS A 302 -60.35 -23.21 -3.32
C HIS A 302 -60.74 -22.77 -1.91
N LEU A 303 -62.04 -22.49 -1.78
CA LEU A 303 -62.78 -22.45 -0.54
C LEU A 303 -62.79 -23.85 0.11
N ARG A 304 -62.31 -23.95 1.35
CA ARG A 304 -63.01 -24.56 2.49
C ARG A 304 -62.25 -24.34 3.79
#